data_AF-A0A1Z4QBT5-F1
#
_entry.id   AF-A0A1Z4QBT5-F1
#
_cell.length_a   1.000
_cell.length_b   1.000
_cell.length_c   1.000
_cell.angle_alpha   90.00
_cell.angle_beta   90.00
_cell.angle_gamma   90.00
#
_symmetry.space_group_name_H-M   'P 1'
#
loop_
_entity.id
_entity.type
_entity.pdbx_description
1 polymer ?
#
loop_
_entity_poly.entity_id
_entity_poly.type
_entity_poly.pdbx_seq_one_letter_code
_entity_poly.pdbx_strand_id
1 'polypeptide(L)'
;MQHLESIAPLKSAELIKIAEQLLTQKEINDLEELAQKLEKFSQLNKRLRKYKKSDSAETWASRIASQIAYLFPSERREEWLGDLYEVNREMLHKGYPHWQINLNNLAKTVILIISALKIRLSDFISLGKVKS
;
A
#
# COMPACT_ATOMS: atom_id res chain seq x y z
N MET A 1 -0.37 -66.79 -12.57
CA MET A 1 -0.48 -65.74 -11.53
C MET A 1 0.23 -64.46 -12.00
N GLN A 2 -0.19 -63.84 -13.12
CA GLN A 2 0.44 -62.60 -13.64
C GLN A 2 -0.58 -61.50 -13.99
N HIS A 3 -1.89 -61.77 -13.85
CA HIS A 3 -2.95 -60.81 -14.18
C HIS A 3 -3.48 -60.00 -12.99
N LEU A 4 -3.05 -60.30 -11.76
CA LEU A 4 -3.52 -59.60 -10.55
C LEU A 4 -2.58 -58.47 -10.09
N GLU A 5 -1.30 -58.51 -10.49
CA GLU A 5 -0.32 -57.49 -10.10
C GLU A 5 -0.41 -56.21 -10.93
N SER A 6 -1.00 -56.25 -12.13
CA SER A 6 -1.14 -55.06 -12.99
C SER A 6 -2.36 -54.18 -12.66
N ILE A 7 -3.35 -54.70 -11.92
CA ILE A 7 -4.61 -54.00 -11.62
C ILE A 7 -4.48 -53.10 -10.38
N ALA A 8 -3.66 -53.50 -9.40
CA ALA A 8 -3.42 -52.74 -8.17
C ALA A 8 -2.77 -51.35 -8.42
N PRO A 9 -1.71 -51.20 -9.24
CA PRO A 9 -1.09 -49.89 -9.49
C PRO A 9 -1.97 -48.96 -10.33
N LEU A 10 -2.89 -49.51 -11.14
CA LEU A 10 -3.81 -48.73 -11.95
C LEU A 10 -4.83 -47.99 -11.06
N LYS A 11 -5.37 -48.67 -10.05
CA LYS A 11 -6.28 -48.06 -9.06
C LYS A 11 -5.58 -47.05 -8.15
N SER A 12 -4.30 -47.28 -7.80
CA SER A 12 -3.56 -46.32 -6.98
C SER A 12 -3.27 -45.01 -7.72
N ALA A 13 -3.01 -45.07 -9.03
CA ALA A 13 -2.81 -43.87 -9.84
C ALA A 13 -4.10 -43.03 -9.98
N GLU A 14 -5.27 -43.68 -10.11
CA GLU A 14 -6.56 -43.00 -10.12
C GLU A 14 -6.87 -42.32 -8.78
N LEU A 15 -6.58 -42.99 -7.66
CA LEU A 15 -6.77 -42.43 -6.32
C LEU A 15 -5.87 -41.22 -6.05
N ILE A 16 -4.62 -41.24 -6.51
CA ILE A 16 -3.70 -40.09 -6.43
C ILE A 16 -4.26 -38.90 -7.21
N LYS A 17 -4.75 -39.15 -8.43
CA LYS A 17 -5.32 -38.10 -9.28
C LYS A 17 -6.58 -37.47 -8.67
N ILE A 18 -7.42 -38.29 -8.03
CA ILE A 18 -8.61 -37.82 -7.31
C ILE A 18 -8.21 -37.00 -6.07
N ALA A 19 -7.19 -37.44 -5.33
CA ALA A 19 -6.68 -36.72 -4.17
C ALA A 19 -6.09 -35.35 -4.56
N GLU A 20 -5.34 -35.29 -5.66
CA GLU A 20 -4.83 -34.03 -6.22
C GLU A 20 -5.97 -33.09 -6.62
N GLN A 21 -6.99 -33.60 -7.32
CA GLN A 21 -8.17 -32.78 -7.69
C GLN A 21 -8.91 -32.23 -6.47
N LEU A 22 -9.07 -33.03 -5.42
CA LEU A 22 -9.72 -32.59 -4.17
C LEU A 22 -8.88 -31.53 -3.44
N LEU A 23 -7.55 -31.66 -3.46
CA LEU A 23 -6.64 -30.67 -2.87
C LEU A 23 -6.77 -29.33 -3.60
N THR A 24 -6.71 -29.35 -4.93
CA THR A 24 -6.86 -28.15 -5.76
C THR A 24 -8.22 -27.49 -5.60
N GLN A 25 -9.30 -28.30 -5.51
CA GLN A 25 -10.65 -27.79 -5.29
C GLN A 25 -10.79 -27.10 -3.93
N LYS A 26 -10.13 -27.64 -2.90
CA LYS A 26 -10.10 -27.04 -1.57
C LYS A 26 -9.36 -25.70 -1.58
N GLU A 27 -8.19 -25.64 -2.22
CA GLU A 27 -7.43 -24.39 -2.36
C GLU A 27 -8.21 -23.31 -3.12
N ILE A 28 -8.94 -23.69 -4.19
CA ILE A 28 -9.81 -22.76 -4.94
C ILE A 28 -10.92 -22.21 -4.04
N ASN A 29 -11.59 -23.07 -3.26
CA ASN A 29 -12.63 -22.63 -2.33
C ASN A 29 -12.09 -21.69 -1.25
N ASP A 30 -10.91 -22.00 -0.69
CA ASP A 30 -10.27 -21.17 0.33
C ASP A 30 -9.90 -19.79 -0.25
N LEU A 31 -9.43 -19.74 -1.51
CA LEU A 31 -9.14 -18.50 -2.23
C LEU A 31 -10.41 -17.68 -2.53
N GLU A 32 -11.51 -18.32 -2.92
CA GLU A 32 -12.80 -17.65 -3.11
C GLU A 32 -13.32 -17.05 -1.80
N GLU A 33 -13.19 -17.76 -0.68
CA GLU A 33 -13.60 -17.25 0.63
C GLU A 33 -12.76 -16.02 1.03
N LEU A 34 -11.45 -16.05 0.77
CA LEU A 34 -10.56 -14.91 0.99
C LEU A 34 -10.90 -13.72 0.09
N ALA A 35 -11.22 -13.97 -1.18
CA ALA A 35 -11.65 -12.92 -2.11
C ALA A 35 -12.95 -12.24 -1.65
N GLN A 36 -13.93 -13.03 -1.21
CA GLN A 36 -15.18 -12.50 -0.66
C GLN A 36 -14.95 -11.71 0.64
N LYS A 37 -14.06 -12.17 1.52
CA LYS A 37 -13.66 -11.42 2.72
C LYS A 37 -13.02 -10.08 2.35
N LEU A 38 -12.07 -10.08 1.40
CA LEU A 38 -11.42 -8.86 0.91
C LEU A 38 -12.42 -7.88 0.29
N GLU A 39 -13.40 -8.38 -0.45
CA GLU A 39 -14.45 -7.55 -1.03
C GLU A 39 -15.31 -6.90 0.07
N LYS A 40 -15.72 -7.66 1.08
CA LYS A 40 -16.44 -7.14 2.25
C LYS A 40 -15.62 -6.09 2.99
N PHE A 41 -14.33 -6.32 3.20
CA PHE A 41 -13.41 -5.34 3.79
C PHE A 41 -13.30 -4.06 2.94
N SER A 42 -13.22 -4.19 1.63
CA SER A 42 -13.20 -3.05 0.70
C SER A 42 -14.49 -2.23 0.77
N GLN A 43 -15.65 -2.89 0.79
CA GLN A 43 -16.95 -2.24 0.93
C GLN A 43 -17.09 -1.54 2.29
N LEU A 44 -16.65 -2.19 3.38
CA LEU A 44 -16.61 -1.59 4.71
C LEU A 44 -15.68 -0.36 4.74
N ASN A 45 -14.49 -0.44 4.15
CA ASN A 45 -13.58 0.70 4.04
C ASN A 45 -14.18 1.86 3.24
N LYS A 46 -14.88 1.58 2.13
CA LYS A 46 -15.62 2.62 1.38
C LYS A 46 -16.69 3.30 2.23
N ARG A 47 -17.42 2.54 3.05
CA ARG A 47 -18.41 3.10 3.99
C ARG A 47 -17.74 3.91 5.09
N LEU A 48 -16.66 3.40 5.69
CA LEU A 48 -15.88 4.10 6.72
C LEU A 48 -15.31 5.42 6.21
N ARG A 49 -14.87 5.49 4.95
CA ARG A 49 -14.43 6.77 4.34
C ARG A 49 -15.52 7.84 4.33
N LYS A 50 -16.81 7.48 4.28
CA LYS A 50 -17.93 8.44 4.36
C LYS A 50 -18.12 9.00 5.77
N TYR A 51 -17.76 8.21 6.80
CA TYR A 51 -17.92 8.58 8.22
C TYR A 51 -16.63 9.07 8.87
N LYS A 52 -15.49 8.90 8.19
CA LYS A 52 -14.22 9.53 8.59
C LYS A 52 -14.41 11.03 8.48
N LYS A 53 -14.68 11.68 9.62
CA LYS A 53 -14.56 13.14 9.72
C LYS A 53 -13.19 13.49 9.16
N SER A 54 -13.13 14.41 8.20
CA SER A 54 -11.84 14.95 7.76
C SER A 54 -11.14 15.42 9.03
N ASP A 55 -9.89 14.98 9.22
CA ASP A 55 -9.11 15.45 10.35
C ASP A 55 -9.12 16.98 10.28
N SER A 56 -9.32 17.67 11.40
CA SER A 56 -9.29 19.15 11.39
C SER A 56 -7.96 19.67 10.84
N ALA A 57 -6.90 18.86 10.96
CA ALA A 57 -5.57 19.08 10.40
C ALA A 57 -5.46 18.86 8.89
N GLU A 58 -6.49 18.30 8.26
CA GLU A 58 -6.53 18.00 6.84
C GLU A 58 -6.96 19.23 6.06
N THR A 59 -6.02 19.83 5.35
CA THR A 59 -6.26 20.98 4.47
C THR A 59 -6.24 20.54 3.00
N TRP A 60 -6.73 21.38 2.08
CA TRP A 60 -6.64 21.06 0.66
C TRP A 60 -5.18 20.87 0.21
N ALA A 61 -4.24 21.66 0.76
CA ALA A 61 -2.82 21.51 0.47
C ALA A 61 -2.23 20.22 1.08
N SER A 62 -2.69 19.78 2.27
CA SER A 62 -2.22 18.51 2.84
C SER A 62 -2.69 17.30 2.02
N ARG A 63 -3.83 17.41 1.31
CA ARG A 63 -4.30 16.37 0.38
C ARG A 63 -3.39 16.23 -0.84
N ILE A 64 -2.91 17.34 -1.39
CA ILE A 64 -1.94 17.34 -2.50
C ILE A 64 -0.58 16.83 -2.01
N ALA A 65 -0.13 17.32 -0.86
CA ALA A 65 1.07 16.86 -0.19
C ALA A 65 1.07 15.33 0.02
N SER A 66 -0.06 14.77 0.46
CA SER A 66 -0.24 13.32 0.60
C SER A 66 -0.05 12.57 -0.72
N GLN A 67 -0.63 13.04 -1.82
CA GLN A 67 -0.46 12.42 -3.13
C GLN A 67 1.01 12.44 -3.58
N ILE A 68 1.72 13.54 -3.35
CA ILE A 68 3.14 13.67 -3.67
C ILE A 68 3.98 12.75 -2.78
N ALA A 69 3.64 12.62 -1.50
CA ALA A 69 4.34 11.76 -0.56
C ALA A 69 4.25 10.27 -0.96
N TYR A 70 3.21 9.84 -1.70
CA TYR A 70 3.12 8.48 -2.26
C TYR A 70 4.17 8.15 -3.33
N LEU A 71 4.89 9.15 -3.86
CA LEU A 71 6.02 8.93 -4.77
C LEU A 71 7.29 8.48 -4.03
N PHE A 72 7.27 8.48 -2.70
CA PHE A 72 8.41 8.15 -1.84
C PHE A 72 8.25 6.80 -1.15
N PRO A 73 9.36 6.17 -0.70
CA PRO A 73 9.31 4.96 0.13
C PRO A 73 8.43 5.12 1.37
N SER A 74 7.81 4.02 1.81
CA SER A 74 6.80 4.03 2.87
C SER A 74 7.27 4.67 4.18
N GLU A 75 8.50 4.39 4.60
CA GLU A 75 9.10 4.91 5.83
C GLU A 75 9.16 6.44 5.82
N ARG A 76 9.78 7.04 4.80
CA ARG A 76 9.90 8.51 4.69
C ARG A 76 8.55 9.19 4.47
N ARG A 77 7.63 8.52 3.76
CA ARG A 77 6.29 9.02 3.53
C ARG A 77 5.52 9.16 4.85
N GLU A 78 5.58 8.15 5.71
CA GLU A 78 4.84 8.12 6.97
C GLU A 78 5.39 9.13 7.97
N GLU A 79 6.71 9.22 8.10
CA GLU A 79 7.38 10.24 8.90
C GLU A 79 6.98 11.65 8.44
N TRP A 80 7.13 11.93 7.14
CA TRP A 80 6.87 13.26 6.60
C TRP A 80 5.39 13.66 6.70
N LEU A 81 4.46 12.74 6.47
CA LEU A 81 3.02 13.02 6.64
C LEU A 81 2.66 13.19 8.10
N GLY A 82 3.27 12.42 9.00
CA GLY A 82 3.14 12.61 10.45
C GLY A 82 3.49 14.03 10.86
N ASP A 83 4.70 14.48 10.51
CA ASP A 83 5.19 15.83 10.77
C ASP A 83 4.28 16.91 10.19
N LEU A 84 3.79 16.70 8.95
CA LEU A 84 2.91 17.66 8.28
C LEU A 84 1.61 17.83 9.06
N TYR A 85 0.97 16.73 9.46
CA TYR A 85 -0.29 16.78 10.20
C TYR A 85 -0.10 17.29 11.62
N GLU A 86 1.01 16.97 12.28
CA GLU A 86 1.33 17.48 13.61
C GLU A 86 1.49 19.00 13.60
N VAL A 87 2.27 19.54 12.65
CA VAL A 87 2.41 21.00 12.48
C VAL A 87 1.07 21.66 12.17
N ASN A 88 0.23 21.05 11.32
CA ASN A 88 -1.10 21.59 11.03
C ASN A 88 -1.98 21.64 12.28
N ARG A 89 -1.96 20.57 13.10
CA ARG A 89 -2.68 20.55 14.39
C ARG A 89 -2.18 21.65 15.30
N GLU A 90 -0.87 21.79 15.46
CA GLU A 90 -0.28 22.82 16.32
C GLU A 90 -0.66 24.23 15.86
N MET A 91 -0.61 24.50 14.55
CA MET A 91 -1.02 25.78 13.99
C MET A 91 -2.51 26.04 14.20
N LEU A 92 -3.38 25.03 14.05
CA LEU A 92 -4.80 25.17 14.35
C LEU A 92 -5.05 25.44 15.84
N HIS A 93 -4.33 24.74 16.73
CA HIS A 93 -4.41 24.97 18.18
C HIS A 93 -3.97 26.37 18.56
N LYS A 94 -3.00 26.94 17.86
CA LYS A 94 -2.56 28.34 18.03
C LYS A 94 -3.48 29.37 17.35
N GLY A 95 -4.56 28.94 16.70
CA GLY A 95 -5.54 29.83 16.06
C GLY A 95 -5.10 30.40 14.72
N TYR A 96 -4.13 29.78 14.04
CA TYR A 96 -3.71 30.24 12.72
C TYR A 96 -4.84 30.06 11.70
N PRO A 97 -5.10 31.05 10.83
CA PRO A 97 -6.05 30.91 9.75
C PRO A 97 -5.62 29.81 8.76
N HIS A 98 -6.62 29.11 8.23
CA HIS A 98 -6.42 27.96 7.33
C HIS A 98 -5.58 28.29 6.09
N TRP A 99 -5.58 29.53 5.59
CA TRP A 99 -4.75 29.92 4.44
C TRP A 99 -3.24 29.89 4.76
N GLN A 100 -2.86 30.25 6.00
CA GLN A 100 -1.45 30.19 6.44
C GLN A 100 -0.97 28.75 6.56
N ILE A 101 -1.83 27.87 7.08
CA ILE A 101 -1.56 26.43 7.18
C ILE A 101 -1.38 25.84 5.78
N ASN A 102 -2.25 26.21 4.82
CA ASN A 102 -2.09 25.78 3.43
C ASN A 102 -0.79 26.27 2.78
N LEU A 103 -0.39 27.52 3.05
CA LEU A 103 0.88 28.07 2.56
C LEU A 103 2.09 27.31 3.13
N ASN A 104 2.04 26.99 4.43
CA ASN A 104 3.07 26.17 5.08
C ASN A 104 3.15 24.76 4.46
N ASN A 105 2.00 24.13 4.20
CA ASN A 105 1.94 22.83 3.53
C ASN A 105 2.52 22.85 2.13
N LEU A 106 2.24 23.91 1.35
CA LEU A 106 2.84 24.11 0.04
C LEU A 106 4.37 24.24 0.15
N ALA A 107 4.87 25.07 1.06
CA ALA A 107 6.30 25.26 1.25
C ALA A 107 7.02 23.95 1.62
N LYS A 108 6.49 23.20 2.60
CA LYS A 108 7.03 21.88 2.98
C LYS A 108 7.01 20.89 1.81
N THR A 109 5.95 20.90 1.01
CA THR A 109 5.83 20.02 -0.17
C THR A 109 6.85 20.37 -1.26
N VAL A 110 7.09 21.66 -1.51
CA VAL A 110 8.14 22.11 -2.45
C VAL A 110 9.52 21.68 -1.97
N ILE A 111 9.82 21.81 -0.67
CA ILE A 111 11.08 21.36 -0.08
C ILE A 111 11.27 19.84 -0.25
N LEU A 112 10.19 19.06 -0.07
CA LEU A 112 10.22 17.62 -0.30
C LEU A 112 10.59 17.29 -1.76
N ILE A 113 9.97 17.96 -2.73
CA ILE A 113 10.26 17.78 -4.17
C ILE A 113 11.72 18.14 -4.48
N ILE A 114 12.20 19.29 -4.00
CA ILE A 114 13.57 19.74 -4.25
C ILE A 114 14.59 18.75 -3.63
N SER A 115 14.33 18.29 -2.40
CA SER A 115 15.16 17.29 -1.73
C SER A 115 15.20 15.97 -2.51
N ALA A 116 14.05 15.54 -3.03
CA ALA A 116 13.95 14.35 -3.88
C ALA A 116 14.79 14.48 -5.16
N LEU A 117 14.68 15.63 -5.83
CA LEU A 117 15.45 15.93 -7.05
C LEU A 117 16.95 15.95 -6.78
N LYS A 118 17.38 16.55 -5.66
CA LYS A 118 18.79 16.57 -5.24
C LYS A 118 19.35 15.16 -5.03
N ILE A 119 18.62 14.29 -4.34
CA ILE A 119 19.04 12.89 -4.12
C ILE A 119 19.13 12.14 -5.46
N ARG A 120 18.13 12.29 -6.33
CA ARG A 120 18.17 11.69 -7.68
C ARG A 120 19.38 12.16 -8.50
N LEU A 121 19.74 13.43 -8.43
CA LEU A 121 20.91 13.97 -9.12
C LEU A 121 22.22 13.46 -8.52
N SER A 122 22.33 13.35 -7.18
CA SER A 122 23.53 12.79 -6.54
C SER A 122 23.73 11.32 -6.91
N ASP A 123 22.65 10.54 -6.96
CA ASP A 123 22.69 9.13 -7.32
C ASP A 123 23.07 8.93 -8.79
N PHE A 124 22.62 9.84 -9.67
CA PHE A 124 22.99 9.81 -11.09
C PHE A 124 24.47 10.14 -11.32
N ILE A 125 25.00 11.14 -10.61
CA ILE A 125 26.41 11.54 -10.70
C ILE A 125 27.33 10.46 -10.11
N SER A 126 26.95 9.81 -9.00
CA SER A 126 27.74 8.74 -8.39
C SER A 126 27.79 7.49 -9.28
N LEU A 127 26.69 7.11 -9.94
CA LEU A 127 26.67 6.04 -10.94
C LEU A 127 27.56 6.33 -12.16
N GLY A 128 27.65 7.59 -12.60
CA GLY A 128 28.55 8.02 -13.66
C GLY A 128 30.04 7.91 -13.27
N LYS A 129 30.37 8.12 -11.99
CA LYS A 129 31.75 7.99 -11.49
C LYS A 129 32.22 6.54 -11.32
N VAL A 130 31.30 5.59 -11.08
CA VAL A 130 31.66 4.16 -10.93
C VAL A 130 31.94 3.48 -12.27
N LYS A 131 31.53 4.09 -13.39
CA LYS A 131 31.75 3.58 -14.76
C LYS A 131 32.92 4.21 -15.52
N SER A 132 33.68 5.12 -14.90
CA SER A 132 34.88 5.73 -15.49
C SER A 132 36.16 5.14 -14.94
#